data_AF-A0A7J4VHV0-F1
#
_entry.id   AF-A0A7J4VHV0-F1
#
_cell.length_a   1.000
_cell.length_b   1.000
_cell.length_c   1.000
_cell.angle_alpha   90.00
_cell.angle_beta   90.00
_cell.angle_gamma   90.00
#
_symmetry.space_group_name_H-M   'P 1'
#
loop_
_entity.id
_entity.type
_entity.pdbx_description
1 polymer ?
#
loop_
_entity_poly.entity_id
_entity_poly.type
_entity_poly.pdbx_seq_one_letter_code
_entity_poly.pdbx_strand_id
1 'polypeptide(L)'
;MPLDFNAELHARPSIYFDGPAFVEHIAVMPEKAAANFHHGFHDSRSNDGDLSIRVERHTEFLTVTCLRKLDGEAGTWPTSRLSEDDVAALTGIAAPSFVCRVGILVMGDAPTRLGPVLASFDFGDSAASTIGGGSAVVCSDFRVRSDRSSRILLFNKDLNAHRLGRMVRRIFEIETYRSMALLGLPEAHRLAPLIRTYDETLVELTNRNVVIPPDGHKQLLADITLLASQIISAAAETRNRFGATAAYAKIVDERITLLRETHVPGFQRFGTFVDRRFKPAVRTCEATALRLDQLSQATSHLINLLQTRIQVEIEHQNAIQIQAMAERAATQVKIQRAVEGFSIIAISYYLLNLLKVVFETADHAGYHISPLVMLVSIPIVIGAVCMAILRVKHALKAEA
;
A
#
# COMPACT_ATOMS: atom_id res chain seq x y z
N MET A 1 -16.08 -7.32 -30.76
CA MET A 1 -17.41 -6.68 -30.59
C MET A 1 -17.15 -5.26 -30.11
N PRO A 2 -17.71 -4.21 -30.72
CA PRO A 2 -17.52 -2.84 -30.23
C PRO A 2 -18.06 -2.73 -28.80
N LEU A 3 -17.30 -2.10 -27.90
CA LEU A 3 -17.78 -1.84 -26.53
C LEU A 3 -18.94 -0.84 -26.60
N ASP A 4 -20.15 -1.30 -26.27
CA ASP A 4 -21.29 -0.42 -26.04
C ASP A 4 -21.30 0.05 -24.58
N PHE A 5 -20.78 1.25 -24.34
CA PHE A 5 -20.76 1.83 -22.99
C PHE A 5 -22.18 2.18 -22.46
N ASN A 6 -23.19 2.33 -23.33
CA ASN A 6 -24.57 2.54 -22.87
C ASN A 6 -25.18 1.27 -22.29
N ALA A 7 -24.71 0.10 -22.72
CA ALA A 7 -25.12 -1.17 -22.13
C ALA A 7 -24.80 -1.19 -20.62
N GLU A 8 -23.71 -0.57 -20.16
CA GLU A 8 -23.38 -0.46 -18.74
C GLU A 8 -24.39 0.40 -17.96
N LEU A 9 -24.92 1.48 -18.55
CA LEU A 9 -25.96 2.31 -17.93
C LEU A 9 -27.28 1.55 -17.77
N HIS A 10 -27.59 0.66 -18.71
CA HIS A 10 -28.80 -0.15 -18.72
C HIS A 10 -28.62 -1.54 -18.10
N ALA A 11 -27.39 -1.90 -17.69
CA ALA A 11 -27.07 -3.21 -17.17
C ALA A 11 -27.87 -3.53 -15.90
N ARG A 12 -28.35 -2.53 -15.15
CA ARG A 12 -28.96 -2.69 -13.82
C ARG A 12 -30.46 -2.32 -13.79
N PRO A 13 -31.34 -3.01 -14.54
CA PRO A 13 -32.77 -2.71 -14.50
C PRO A 13 -33.33 -2.97 -13.10
N SER A 14 -34.33 -2.21 -12.65
CA SER A 14 -34.99 -2.50 -11.36
C SER A 14 -35.95 -3.68 -11.49
N ILE A 15 -36.20 -4.41 -10.40
CA ILE A 15 -37.29 -5.40 -10.37
C ILE A 15 -38.60 -4.63 -10.30
N TYR A 16 -39.54 -4.93 -11.19
CA TYR A 16 -40.83 -4.24 -11.25
C TYR A 16 -41.90 -5.14 -10.63
N PHE A 17 -42.59 -4.63 -9.62
CA PHE A 17 -43.71 -5.32 -8.99
C PHE A 17 -44.60 -4.33 -8.25
N ASP A 18 -45.84 -4.74 -8.05
CA ASP A 18 -46.90 -4.04 -7.36
C ASP A 18 -47.53 -4.94 -6.28
N GLY A 19 -48.23 -4.31 -5.33
CA GLY A 19 -48.93 -5.00 -4.27
C GLY A 19 -48.02 -5.64 -3.20
N PRO A 20 -48.62 -6.44 -2.31
CA PRO A 20 -47.90 -7.19 -1.30
C PRO A 20 -46.94 -8.20 -1.93
N ALA A 21 -45.70 -8.21 -1.46
CA ALA A 21 -44.67 -9.09 -1.99
C ALA A 21 -43.64 -9.42 -0.91
N PHE A 22 -43.05 -10.61 -1.03
CA PHE A 22 -41.87 -10.98 -0.27
C PHE A 22 -40.66 -11.00 -1.21
N VAL A 23 -39.67 -10.18 -0.91
CA VAL A 23 -38.44 -10.10 -1.69
C VAL A 23 -37.28 -10.54 -0.82
N GLU A 24 -36.58 -11.56 -1.27
CA GLU A 24 -35.42 -12.13 -0.59
C GLU A 24 -34.17 -11.78 -1.39
N HIS A 25 -33.11 -11.37 -0.70
CA HIS A 25 -31.84 -11.01 -1.31
C HIS A 25 -30.70 -11.69 -0.55
N ILE A 26 -29.84 -12.37 -1.28
CA ILE A 26 -28.71 -13.12 -0.71
C ILE A 26 -27.45 -12.66 -1.44
N ALA A 27 -26.46 -12.19 -0.68
CA ALA A 27 -25.14 -11.88 -1.20
C ALA A 27 -24.15 -12.97 -0.81
N VAL A 28 -23.39 -13.47 -1.78
CA VAL A 28 -22.41 -14.54 -1.60
C VAL A 28 -21.07 -14.20 -2.25
N MET A 29 -20.00 -14.71 -1.66
CA MET A 29 -18.65 -14.62 -2.19
C MET A 29 -18.10 -16.02 -2.50
N PRO A 30 -17.24 -16.16 -3.52
CA PRO A 30 -16.51 -17.42 -3.72
C PRO A 30 -15.46 -17.60 -2.60
N GLU A 31 -15.28 -18.82 -2.07
CA GLU A 31 -14.28 -19.11 -1.02
C GLU A 31 -12.82 -18.90 -1.48
N LYS A 32 -12.55 -19.08 -2.77
CA LYS A 32 -11.26 -18.74 -3.40
C LYS A 32 -11.54 -17.72 -4.49
N ALA A 33 -10.59 -16.80 -4.72
CA ALA A 33 -10.58 -15.96 -5.91
C ALA A 33 -10.53 -16.88 -7.15
N ALA A 34 -11.68 -17.37 -7.60
CA ALA A 34 -11.78 -18.24 -8.73
C ALA A 34 -11.33 -17.42 -9.94
N ALA A 35 -10.27 -17.87 -10.60
CA ALA A 35 -9.63 -17.21 -11.74
C ALA A 35 -10.58 -16.93 -12.92
N ASN A 36 -11.83 -17.40 -12.87
CA ASN A 36 -12.86 -17.27 -13.90
C ASN A 36 -14.07 -16.43 -13.44
N PHE A 37 -13.89 -15.47 -12.53
CA PHE A 37 -14.91 -14.43 -12.34
C PHE A 37 -14.91 -13.52 -13.57
N HIS A 38 -15.84 -13.75 -14.49
CA HIS A 38 -16.04 -12.86 -15.64
C HIS A 38 -16.12 -11.41 -15.16
N HIS A 39 -15.22 -10.57 -15.67
CA HIS A 39 -15.24 -9.13 -15.43
C HIS A 39 -16.43 -8.54 -16.19
N GLY A 40 -17.48 -8.18 -15.45
CA GLY A 40 -18.67 -7.56 -16.02
C GLY A 40 -19.91 -7.86 -15.20
N PHE A 41 -20.83 -6.90 -15.19
CA PHE A 41 -22.15 -7.13 -14.63
C PHE A 41 -22.95 -8.03 -15.59
N HIS A 42 -23.40 -9.18 -15.11
CA HIS A 42 -24.30 -10.07 -15.84
C HIS A 42 -25.53 -10.33 -14.97
N ASP A 43 -26.72 -10.05 -15.54
CA ASP A 43 -28.04 -10.32 -14.95
C ASP A 43 -28.67 -11.50 -15.68
N SER A 44 -29.07 -12.54 -14.94
CA SER A 44 -29.98 -13.58 -15.43
C SER A 44 -31.31 -13.46 -14.71
N ARG A 45 -32.39 -13.34 -15.49
CA ARG A 45 -33.76 -13.24 -14.98
C ARG A 45 -34.58 -14.45 -15.41
N SER A 46 -35.16 -15.15 -14.45
CA SER A 46 -36.24 -16.11 -14.68
C SER A 46 -37.53 -15.55 -14.10
N ASN A 47 -38.64 -15.69 -14.84
CA ASN A 47 -39.96 -15.25 -14.41
C ASN A 47 -40.96 -16.37 -14.65
N ASP A 48 -41.55 -16.88 -13.57
CA ASP A 48 -42.61 -17.88 -13.61
C ASP A 48 -43.79 -17.36 -12.79
N GLY A 49 -44.73 -16.71 -13.48
CA GLY A 49 -45.90 -16.07 -12.87
C GLY A 49 -45.55 -15.09 -11.75
N ASP A 50 -45.79 -15.53 -10.51
CA ASP A 50 -45.63 -14.76 -9.27
C ASP A 50 -44.19 -14.76 -8.71
N LEU A 51 -43.29 -15.54 -9.32
CA LEU A 51 -41.90 -15.67 -8.90
C LEU A 51 -40.96 -15.04 -9.93
N SER A 52 -40.10 -14.13 -9.50
CA SER A 52 -39.00 -13.62 -10.30
C SER A 52 -37.67 -13.78 -9.58
N ILE A 53 -36.73 -14.47 -10.22
CA ILE A 53 -35.36 -14.63 -9.70
C ILE A 53 -34.42 -13.80 -10.57
N ARG A 54 -33.50 -13.11 -9.92
CA ARG A 54 -32.43 -12.32 -10.53
C ARG A 54 -31.10 -12.70 -9.89
N VAL A 55 -30.09 -12.94 -10.72
CA VAL A 55 -28.71 -13.12 -10.27
C VAL A 55 -27.85 -11.99 -10.82
N GLU A 56 -27.23 -11.18 -9.95
CA GLU A 56 -26.32 -10.10 -10.35
C GLU A 56 -24.87 -10.47 -10.02
N ARG A 57 -23.97 -10.38 -11.00
CA ARG A 57 -22.52 -10.59 -10.82
C ARG A 57 -21.82 -9.25 -10.57
N HIS A 58 -21.18 -9.10 -9.42
CA HIS A 58 -20.32 -7.96 -9.10
C HIS A 58 -18.85 -8.38 -9.15
N THR A 59 -17.93 -7.43 -9.01
CA THR A 59 -16.48 -7.69 -9.09
C THR A 59 -15.98 -8.67 -8.01
N GLU A 60 -16.51 -8.60 -6.79
CA GLU A 60 -16.04 -9.40 -5.65
C GLU A 60 -17.09 -10.40 -5.10
N PHE A 61 -18.36 -10.28 -5.50
CA PHE A 61 -19.48 -11.06 -4.95
C PHE A 61 -20.59 -11.23 -5.99
N LEU A 62 -21.53 -12.14 -5.72
CA LEU A 62 -22.79 -12.24 -6.46
C LEU A 62 -23.95 -11.93 -5.53
N THR A 63 -25.07 -11.52 -6.13
CA THR A 63 -26.34 -11.47 -5.42
C THR A 63 -27.39 -12.30 -6.12
N VAL A 64 -28.26 -12.94 -5.33
CA VAL A 64 -29.47 -13.62 -5.80
C VAL A 64 -30.65 -12.91 -5.15
N THR A 65 -31.51 -12.32 -5.97
CA THR A 65 -32.75 -11.68 -5.53
C THR A 65 -33.94 -12.49 -6.02
N CYS A 66 -34.78 -12.94 -5.11
CA CYS A 66 -36.01 -13.67 -5.40
C CYS A 66 -37.21 -12.84 -4.95
N LEU A 67 -38.05 -12.46 -5.89
CA LEU A 67 -39.30 -11.77 -5.65
C LEU A 67 -40.46 -12.75 -5.76
N ARG A 68 -41.34 -12.74 -4.76
CA ARG A 68 -42.58 -13.50 -4.73
C ARG A 68 -43.75 -12.56 -4.47
N LYS A 69 -44.69 -12.46 -5.40
CA LYS A 69 -45.96 -11.77 -5.12
C LYS A 69 -46.78 -12.56 -4.11
N LEU A 70 -47.54 -11.85 -3.29
CA LEU A 70 -48.43 -12.44 -2.29
C LEU A 70 -49.88 -12.11 -2.65
N ASP A 71 -50.77 -13.09 -2.49
CA ASP A 71 -52.21 -12.94 -2.79
C ASP A 71 -52.94 -11.98 -1.82
N GLY A 72 -52.27 -11.58 -0.73
CA GLY A 72 -52.79 -10.66 0.29
C GLY A 72 -51.73 -10.26 1.31
N GLU A 73 -52.15 -9.51 2.33
CA GLU A 73 -51.26 -9.15 3.43
C GLU A 73 -50.90 -10.40 4.25
N ALA A 74 -49.60 -10.61 4.46
CA ALA A 74 -49.12 -11.75 5.22
C ALA A 74 -49.41 -11.55 6.71
N GLY A 75 -50.03 -12.52 7.38
CA GLY A 75 -50.23 -12.49 8.83
C GLY A 75 -48.99 -12.89 9.65
N THR A 76 -48.02 -13.54 9.00
CA THR A 76 -46.75 -14.01 9.59
C THR A 76 -45.61 -13.81 8.61
N TRP A 77 -44.37 -13.82 9.10
CA TRP A 77 -43.20 -13.70 8.22
C TRP A 77 -43.14 -14.86 7.22
N PRO A 78 -43.03 -14.61 5.89
CA PRO A 78 -42.97 -15.68 4.91
C PRO A 78 -41.71 -16.53 5.00
N THR A 79 -41.85 -17.83 4.76
CA THR A 79 -40.70 -18.76 4.70
C THR A 79 -39.91 -18.55 3.41
N SER A 80 -38.58 -18.62 3.55
CA SER A 80 -37.70 -18.59 2.39
C SER A 80 -37.89 -19.81 1.48
N ARG A 81 -37.79 -19.58 0.16
CA ARG A 81 -37.76 -20.67 -0.83
C ARG A 81 -36.36 -20.94 -1.40
N LEU A 82 -35.35 -20.17 -0.99
CA LEU A 82 -33.98 -20.37 -1.45
C LEU A 82 -33.19 -21.16 -0.41
N SER A 83 -32.87 -22.42 -0.70
CA SER A 83 -31.90 -23.19 0.07
C SER A 83 -30.47 -22.75 -0.26
N GLU A 84 -29.49 -23.18 0.55
CA GLU A 84 -28.07 -22.92 0.25
C GLU A 84 -27.65 -23.59 -1.08
N ASP A 85 -28.20 -24.78 -1.37
CA ASP A 85 -27.97 -25.52 -2.62
C ASP A 85 -28.56 -24.79 -3.85
N ASP A 86 -29.74 -24.18 -3.71
CA ASP A 86 -30.34 -23.38 -4.79
C ASP A 86 -29.46 -22.18 -5.12
N VAL A 87 -28.92 -21.51 -4.11
CA VAL A 87 -28.02 -20.36 -4.30
C VAL A 87 -26.72 -20.80 -4.98
N ALA A 88 -26.14 -21.93 -4.58
CA ALA A 88 -24.96 -22.51 -5.23
C ALA A 88 -25.23 -22.81 -6.72
N ALA A 89 -26.37 -23.43 -7.03
CA ALA A 89 -26.78 -23.75 -8.40
C ALA A 89 -27.02 -22.48 -9.25
N LEU A 90 -27.74 -21.49 -8.72
CA LEU A 90 -28.04 -20.23 -9.42
C LEU A 90 -26.80 -19.38 -9.68
N THR A 91 -25.84 -19.39 -8.75
CA THR A 91 -24.59 -18.62 -8.88
C THR A 91 -23.52 -19.35 -9.69
N GLY A 92 -23.61 -20.68 -9.77
CA GLY A 92 -22.59 -21.55 -10.34
C GLY A 92 -21.36 -21.68 -9.44
N ILE A 93 -21.49 -21.40 -8.14
CA ILE A 93 -20.41 -21.54 -7.15
C ILE A 93 -20.69 -22.80 -6.33
N ALA A 94 -19.78 -23.76 -6.35
CA ALA A 94 -19.95 -25.03 -5.63
C ALA A 94 -20.01 -24.87 -4.10
N ALA A 95 -19.26 -23.91 -3.53
CA ALA A 95 -19.25 -23.62 -2.09
C ALA A 95 -19.20 -22.09 -1.88
N PRO A 96 -20.35 -21.40 -1.89
CA PRO A 96 -20.41 -19.96 -1.65
C PRO A 96 -20.28 -19.65 -0.16
N SER A 97 -19.46 -18.65 0.17
CA SER A 97 -19.46 -18.03 1.49
C SER A 97 -20.59 -16.98 1.55
N PHE A 98 -21.50 -17.13 2.51
CA PHE A 98 -22.63 -16.21 2.68
C PHE A 98 -22.18 -14.92 3.37
N VAL A 99 -22.42 -13.78 2.71
CA VAL A 99 -22.14 -12.45 3.27
C VAL A 99 -23.34 -11.95 4.07
N CYS A 100 -24.51 -11.93 3.43
CA CYS A 100 -25.75 -11.54 4.10
C CYS A 100 -26.97 -12.10 3.39
N ARG A 101 -28.05 -12.29 4.15
CA ARG A 101 -29.39 -12.61 3.67
C ARG A 101 -30.37 -11.59 4.23
N VAL A 102 -31.18 -11.00 3.36
CA VAL A 102 -32.15 -9.96 3.74
C VAL A 102 -33.50 -10.31 3.14
N GLY A 103 -34.54 -10.32 3.96
CA GLY A 103 -35.93 -10.42 3.52
C GLY A 103 -36.65 -9.09 3.71
N ILE A 104 -37.26 -8.59 2.64
CA ILE A 104 -38.17 -7.44 2.67
C ILE A 104 -39.58 -7.97 2.44
N LEU A 105 -40.44 -7.80 3.45
CA LEU A 105 -41.88 -8.01 3.31
C LEU A 105 -42.54 -6.65 3.00
N VAL A 106 -43.07 -6.55 1.79
CA VAL A 106 -43.82 -5.39 1.30
C VAL A 106 -45.30 -5.58 1.60
N MET A 107 -45.89 -4.62 2.29
CA MET A 107 -47.31 -4.58 2.63
C MET A 107 -47.93 -3.27 2.14
N GLY A 108 -49.24 -3.11 2.32
CA GLY A 108 -49.94 -1.88 1.96
C GLY A 108 -49.60 -0.71 2.88
N ASP A 109 -50.63 0.07 3.22
CA ASP A 109 -50.47 1.25 4.05
C ASP A 109 -49.92 0.94 5.44
N ALA A 110 -49.10 1.86 5.96
CA ALA A 110 -48.61 1.75 7.32
C ALA A 110 -49.78 1.91 8.32
N PRO A 111 -49.88 1.04 9.35
CA PRO A 111 -50.89 1.20 10.39
C PRO A 111 -50.66 2.49 11.17
N THR A 112 -51.71 3.04 11.79
CA THR A 112 -51.61 4.23 12.66
C THR A 112 -50.61 4.04 13.80
N ARG A 113 -50.48 2.80 14.30
CA ARG A 113 -49.50 2.41 15.33
C ARG A 113 -48.63 1.29 14.79
N LEU A 114 -47.36 1.58 14.53
CA LEU A 114 -46.40 0.59 14.03
C LEU A 114 -46.04 -0.47 15.08
N GLY A 115 -45.87 -0.08 16.34
CA GLY A 115 -45.36 -0.95 17.41
C GLY A 115 -46.03 -2.33 17.51
N PRO A 116 -47.38 -2.43 17.60
CA PRO A 116 -48.07 -3.72 17.67
C PRO A 116 -47.84 -4.61 16.44
N VAL A 117 -47.81 -4.03 15.24
CA VAL A 117 -47.57 -4.79 14.00
C VAL A 117 -46.12 -5.24 13.91
N LEU A 118 -45.16 -4.41 14.31
CA LEU A 118 -43.75 -4.82 14.40
C LEU A 118 -43.59 -6.00 15.39
N ALA A 119 -44.23 -5.93 16.56
CA ALA A 119 -44.20 -7.00 17.54
C ALA A 119 -44.84 -8.31 17.03
N SER A 120 -45.92 -8.26 16.24
CA SER A 120 -46.53 -9.47 15.68
C SER A 120 -45.63 -10.18 14.66
N PHE A 121 -44.68 -9.46 14.05
CA PHE A 121 -43.64 -10.04 13.19
C PHE A 121 -42.31 -10.29 13.91
N ASP A 122 -42.31 -10.30 15.25
CA ASP A 122 -41.13 -10.56 16.09
C ASP A 122 -39.99 -9.53 15.89
N PHE A 123 -40.34 -8.27 15.62
CA PHE A 123 -39.37 -7.17 15.64
C PHE A 123 -39.20 -6.64 17.06
N GLY A 124 -37.94 -6.43 17.45
CA GLY A 124 -37.58 -5.81 18.73
C GLY A 124 -37.51 -4.28 18.64
N ASP A 125 -36.51 -3.70 19.30
CA ASP A 125 -36.19 -2.27 19.20
C ASP A 125 -35.81 -1.91 17.76
N SER A 126 -36.78 -1.33 17.05
CA SER A 126 -36.74 -1.14 15.61
C SER A 126 -36.41 0.30 15.26
N ALA A 127 -35.65 0.49 14.19
CA ALA A 127 -35.61 1.76 13.48
C ALA A 127 -36.78 1.83 12.50
N ALA A 128 -37.37 3.01 12.35
CA ALA A 128 -38.41 3.25 11.37
C ALA A 128 -38.22 4.61 10.70
N SER A 129 -38.55 4.69 9.41
CA SER A 129 -38.45 5.94 8.65
C SER A 129 -39.48 6.01 7.55
N THR A 130 -40.03 7.21 7.39
CA THR A 130 -40.83 7.54 6.22
C THR A 130 -39.87 7.90 5.07
N ILE A 131 -40.00 7.21 3.94
CA ILE A 131 -39.07 7.30 2.81
C ILE A 131 -39.81 7.68 1.52
N GLY A 132 -39.04 8.02 0.49
CA GLY A 132 -39.61 8.34 -0.83
C GLY A 132 -40.48 9.59 -0.84
N GLY A 133 -40.34 10.49 0.14
CA GLY A 133 -41.12 11.72 0.26
C GLY A 133 -42.49 11.55 0.91
N GLY A 134 -42.67 10.55 1.79
CA GLY A 134 -43.97 10.28 2.43
C GLY A 134 -44.67 9.03 1.89
N SER A 135 -44.13 8.46 0.81
CA SER A 135 -44.76 7.42 0.01
C SER A 135 -44.67 6.01 0.60
N ALA A 136 -43.78 5.78 1.55
CA ALA A 136 -43.60 4.48 2.18
C ALA A 136 -42.97 4.62 3.58
N VAL A 137 -43.09 3.57 4.38
CA VAL A 137 -42.44 3.46 5.69
C VAL A 137 -41.60 2.20 5.72
N VAL A 138 -40.31 2.32 6.01
CA VAL A 138 -39.40 1.19 6.21
C VAL A 138 -39.14 0.99 7.70
N CYS A 139 -39.16 -0.27 8.15
CA CYS A 139 -38.89 -0.66 9.52
C CYS A 139 -37.93 -1.84 9.58
N SER A 140 -36.96 -1.81 10.48
CA SER A 140 -36.09 -2.97 10.77
C SER A 140 -35.45 -2.85 12.15
N ASP A 141 -35.22 -3.98 12.81
CA ASP A 141 -34.38 -4.07 13.99
C ASP A 141 -32.93 -4.50 13.67
N PHE A 142 -32.64 -4.76 12.38
CA PHE A 142 -31.34 -5.23 11.87
C PHE A 142 -30.79 -6.49 12.55
N ARG A 143 -31.64 -7.24 13.25
CA ARG A 143 -31.23 -8.48 13.93
C ARG A 143 -31.25 -9.64 12.96
N VAL A 144 -30.18 -10.42 12.96
CA VAL A 144 -30.13 -11.68 12.22
C VAL A 144 -30.94 -12.73 12.99
N ARG A 145 -31.91 -13.35 12.31
CA ARG A 145 -32.75 -14.41 12.87
C ARG A 145 -32.06 -15.78 12.75
N SER A 146 -32.69 -16.82 13.29
CA SER A 146 -32.17 -18.20 13.25
C SER A 146 -31.96 -18.74 11.83
N ASP A 147 -32.72 -18.22 10.86
CA ASP A 147 -32.60 -18.52 9.42
C ASP A 147 -31.47 -17.74 8.71
N ARG A 148 -30.61 -17.07 9.49
CA ARG A 148 -29.52 -16.19 9.04
C ARG A 148 -29.98 -14.97 8.24
N SER A 149 -31.28 -14.67 8.22
CA SER A 149 -31.82 -13.49 7.54
C SER A 149 -31.95 -12.29 8.49
N SER A 150 -31.62 -11.11 7.96
CA SER A 150 -32.10 -9.84 8.47
C SER A 150 -33.48 -9.55 7.86
N ARG A 151 -34.38 -8.97 8.64
CA ARG A 151 -35.78 -8.75 8.26
C ARG A 151 -36.07 -7.26 8.16
N ILE A 152 -36.84 -6.89 7.15
CA ILE A 152 -37.28 -5.51 6.91
C ILE A 152 -38.75 -5.53 6.51
N LEU A 153 -39.54 -4.67 7.16
CA LEU A 153 -40.91 -4.39 6.77
C LEU A 153 -40.96 -3.10 5.96
N LEU A 154 -41.61 -3.15 4.80
CA LEU A 154 -41.81 -1.99 3.93
C LEU A 154 -43.31 -1.80 3.67
N PHE A 155 -43.89 -0.78 4.28
CA PHE A 155 -45.26 -0.36 4.02
C PHE A 155 -45.26 0.57 2.81
N ASN A 156 -45.94 0.16 1.74
CA ASN A 156 -46.06 0.96 0.53
C ASN A 156 -47.42 1.63 0.47
N LYS A 157 -47.43 2.98 0.56
CA LYS A 157 -48.64 3.78 0.44
C LYS A 157 -48.96 4.15 -1.00
N ASP A 158 -48.00 4.75 -1.71
CA ASP A 158 -48.24 5.28 -3.06
C ASP A 158 -47.01 5.19 -4.00
N LEU A 159 -46.00 4.36 -3.67
CA LEU A 159 -44.94 4.06 -4.64
C LEU A 159 -45.52 3.19 -5.76
N ASN A 160 -45.47 3.70 -6.98
CA ASN A 160 -45.71 2.87 -8.17
C ASN A 160 -44.65 1.75 -8.30
N ALA A 161 -44.93 0.77 -9.16
CA ALA A 161 -44.10 -0.43 -9.29
C ALA A 161 -42.61 -0.14 -9.57
N HIS A 162 -42.31 0.89 -10.37
CA HIS A 162 -40.93 1.30 -10.65
C HIS A 162 -40.24 1.93 -9.45
N ARG A 163 -40.95 2.81 -8.72
CA ARG A 163 -40.41 3.47 -7.52
C ARG A 163 -40.22 2.47 -6.38
N LEU A 164 -41.15 1.54 -6.20
CA LEU A 164 -41.09 0.48 -5.20
C LEU A 164 -39.89 -0.43 -5.43
N GLY A 165 -39.74 -0.93 -6.66
CA GLY A 165 -38.59 -1.74 -7.06
C GLY A 165 -37.24 -1.07 -6.81
N ARG A 166 -37.12 0.21 -7.18
CA ARG A 166 -35.91 1.02 -6.89
C ARG A 166 -35.67 1.19 -5.39
N MET A 167 -36.73 1.34 -4.60
CA MET A 167 -36.61 1.51 -3.15
C MET A 167 -36.15 0.22 -2.47
N VAL A 168 -36.76 -0.92 -2.83
CA VAL A 168 -36.36 -2.25 -2.35
C VAL A 168 -34.91 -2.54 -2.73
N ARG A 169 -34.53 -2.31 -4.00
CA ARG A 169 -33.13 -2.45 -4.44
C ARG A 169 -32.18 -1.59 -3.61
N ARG A 170 -32.53 -0.33 -3.36
CA ARG A 170 -31.71 0.60 -2.57
C ARG A 170 -31.51 0.12 -1.13
N ILE A 171 -32.56 -0.43 -0.52
CA ILE A 171 -32.48 -1.02 0.82
C ILE A 171 -31.56 -2.24 0.83
N PHE A 172 -31.66 -3.12 -0.17
CA PHE A 172 -30.73 -4.23 -0.32
C PHE A 172 -29.29 -3.77 -0.56
N GLU A 173 -29.07 -2.77 -1.40
CA GLU A 173 -27.74 -2.20 -1.63
C GLU A 173 -27.14 -1.66 -0.33
N ILE A 174 -27.94 -1.01 0.54
CA ILE A 174 -27.46 -0.58 1.87
C ILE A 174 -26.97 -1.78 2.68
N GLU A 175 -27.77 -2.84 2.83
CA GLU A 175 -27.41 -3.99 3.65
C GLU A 175 -26.23 -4.80 3.06
N THR A 176 -26.23 -5.01 1.75
CA THR A 176 -25.17 -5.74 1.04
C THR A 176 -23.86 -4.98 1.11
N TYR A 177 -23.82 -3.70 0.75
CA TYR A 177 -22.57 -2.93 0.77
C TYR A 177 -22.09 -2.62 2.19
N ARG A 178 -22.99 -2.46 3.17
CA ARG A 178 -22.62 -2.38 4.59
C ARG A 178 -21.93 -3.67 5.04
N SER A 179 -22.47 -4.83 4.70
CA SER A 179 -21.90 -6.13 5.06
C SER A 179 -20.55 -6.38 4.36
N MET A 180 -20.45 -6.05 3.07
CA MET A 180 -19.21 -6.15 2.29
C MET A 180 -18.11 -5.21 2.83
N ALA A 181 -18.45 -3.99 3.24
CA ALA A 181 -17.51 -3.07 3.87
C ALA A 181 -16.99 -3.59 5.21
N LEU A 182 -17.85 -4.26 6.00
CA LEU A 182 -17.46 -4.82 7.30
C LEU A 182 -16.47 -5.98 7.21
N LEU A 183 -16.23 -6.56 6.02
CA LEU A 183 -15.17 -7.54 5.81
C LEU A 183 -13.77 -6.97 6.06
N GLY A 184 -13.59 -5.64 6.06
CA GLY A 184 -12.31 -5.01 6.41
C GLY A 184 -12.02 -4.96 7.91
N LEU A 185 -13.06 -5.00 8.76
CA LEU A 185 -12.91 -4.83 10.20
C LEU A 185 -12.07 -5.94 10.86
N PRO A 186 -12.27 -7.24 10.54
CA PRO A 186 -11.41 -8.30 11.07
C PRO A 186 -9.93 -8.11 10.71
N GLU A 187 -9.62 -7.65 9.49
CA GLU A 187 -8.24 -7.35 9.08
C GLU A 187 -7.64 -6.19 9.89
N ALA A 188 -8.44 -5.14 10.14
CA ALA A 188 -7.99 -4.03 11.00
C ALA A 188 -7.69 -4.50 12.43
N HIS A 189 -8.52 -5.37 13.00
CA HIS A 189 -8.27 -5.95 14.33
C HIS A 189 -7.05 -6.87 14.34
N ARG A 190 -6.83 -7.67 13.28
CA ARG A 190 -5.66 -8.55 13.13
C ARG A 190 -4.36 -7.74 13.07
N LEU A 191 -4.37 -6.60 12.36
CA LEU A 191 -3.21 -5.73 12.19
C LEU A 191 -2.92 -4.84 13.40
N ALA A 192 -3.92 -4.51 14.22
CA ALA A 192 -3.76 -3.62 15.37
C ALA A 192 -2.58 -3.97 16.30
N PRO A 193 -2.39 -5.23 16.76
CA PRO A 193 -1.22 -5.59 17.56
C PRO A 193 0.09 -5.52 16.78
N LEU A 194 0.10 -5.89 15.50
CA LEU A 194 1.29 -5.86 14.65
C LEU A 194 1.79 -4.43 14.42
N ILE A 195 0.88 -3.49 14.13
CA ILE A 195 1.20 -2.07 13.97
C ILE A 195 1.85 -1.52 15.25
N ARG A 196 1.33 -1.91 16.43
CA ARG A 196 1.94 -1.52 17.69
C ARG A 196 3.37 -2.05 17.83
N THR A 197 3.61 -3.32 17.47
CA THR A 197 4.97 -3.87 17.45
C THR A 197 5.86 -3.10 16.47
N TYR A 198 5.37 -2.79 15.27
CA TYR A 198 6.14 -2.01 14.29
C TYR A 198 6.49 -0.60 14.79
N ASP A 199 5.55 0.10 15.43
CA ASP A 199 5.79 1.40 16.06
C ASP A 199 6.88 1.30 17.14
N GLU A 200 6.78 0.31 18.04
CA GLU A 200 7.76 0.08 19.11
C GLU A 200 9.15 -0.24 18.55
N THR A 201 9.24 -1.12 17.55
CA THR A 201 10.50 -1.45 16.87
C THR A 201 11.07 -0.25 16.11
N LEU A 202 10.25 0.56 15.44
CA LEU A 202 10.73 1.76 14.75
C LEU A 202 11.36 2.76 15.72
N VAL A 203 10.75 2.97 16.89
CA VAL A 203 11.31 3.83 17.95
C VAL A 203 12.65 3.28 18.45
N GLU A 204 12.74 1.98 18.71
CA GLU A 204 13.99 1.33 19.12
C GLU A 204 15.10 1.53 18.08
N LEU A 205 14.82 1.23 16.80
CA LEU A 205 15.79 1.35 15.71
C LEU A 205 16.21 2.79 15.47
N THR A 206 15.28 3.75 15.63
CA THR A 206 15.59 5.18 15.54
C THR A 206 16.56 5.60 16.64
N ASN A 207 16.34 5.16 17.87
CA ASN A 207 17.25 5.45 18.99
C ASN A 207 18.62 4.80 18.77
N ARG A 208 18.67 3.55 18.31
CA ARG A 208 19.91 2.86 17.94
C ARG A 208 20.67 3.62 16.85
N ASN A 209 19.97 4.14 15.84
CA ASN A 209 20.59 4.93 14.76
C ASN A 209 21.35 6.17 15.23
N VAL A 210 21.00 6.75 16.39
CA VAL A 210 21.73 7.90 16.94
C VAL A 210 23.07 7.46 17.52
N VAL A 211 23.09 6.40 18.31
CA VAL A 211 24.25 6.01 19.14
C VAL A 211 25.18 4.98 18.51
N ILE A 212 24.73 4.27 17.47
CA ILE A 212 25.48 3.13 16.94
C ILE A 212 26.82 3.56 16.30
N PRO A 213 27.91 2.81 16.54
CA PRO A 213 29.19 3.01 15.87
C PRO A 213 29.18 2.51 14.41
N PRO A 214 30.16 2.93 13.58
CA PRO A 214 30.19 2.62 12.15
C PRO A 214 30.21 1.14 11.77
N ASP A 215 30.80 0.29 12.61
CA ASP A 215 30.85 -1.17 12.44
C ASP A 215 29.46 -1.82 12.55
N GLY A 216 28.56 -1.24 13.33
CA GLY A 216 27.18 -1.70 13.51
C GLY A 216 26.18 -1.26 12.44
N HIS A 217 26.56 -0.32 11.56
CA HIS A 217 25.65 0.26 10.55
C HIS A 217 25.01 -0.79 9.63
N LYS A 218 25.77 -1.81 9.21
CA LYS A 218 25.25 -2.88 8.33
C LYS A 218 24.14 -3.68 8.97
N GLN A 219 24.31 -4.04 10.25
CA GLN A 219 23.29 -4.79 10.98
C GLN A 219 22.05 -3.94 11.21
N LEU A 220 22.23 -2.68 11.60
CA LEU A 220 21.09 -1.76 11.79
C LEU A 220 20.31 -1.55 10.49
N LEU A 221 20.99 -1.41 9.35
CA LEU A 221 20.34 -1.30 8.05
C LEU A 221 19.52 -2.56 7.72
N ALA A 222 20.05 -3.75 8.02
CA ALA A 222 19.33 -5.00 7.83
C ALA A 222 18.06 -5.06 8.72
N ASP A 223 18.18 -4.68 9.99
CA ASP A 223 17.05 -4.64 10.93
C ASP A 223 15.94 -3.67 10.46
N ILE A 224 16.31 -2.46 10.02
CA ILE A 224 15.35 -1.48 9.49
C ILE A 224 14.71 -1.98 8.18
N THR A 225 15.49 -2.61 7.30
CA THR A 225 14.99 -3.16 6.04
C THR A 225 13.99 -4.30 6.29
N LEU A 226 14.25 -5.13 7.30
CA LEU A 226 13.32 -6.19 7.72
C LEU A 226 12.00 -5.59 8.20
N LEU A 227 12.04 -4.58 9.07
CA LEU A 227 10.84 -3.87 9.53
C LEU A 227 10.07 -3.26 8.34
N ALA A 228 10.78 -2.59 7.42
CA ALA A 228 10.17 -2.00 6.23
C ALA A 228 9.46 -3.07 5.38
N SER A 229 10.08 -4.22 5.18
CA SER A 229 9.49 -5.33 4.42
C SER A 229 8.21 -5.87 5.08
N GLN A 230 8.20 -6.01 6.40
CA GLN A 230 7.01 -6.45 7.14
C GLN A 230 5.85 -5.45 7.01
N ILE A 231 6.13 -4.14 7.17
CA ILE A 231 5.12 -3.08 7.01
C ILE A 231 4.58 -3.07 5.57
N ILE A 232 5.46 -3.15 4.57
CA ILE A 232 5.06 -3.16 3.14
C ILE A 232 4.21 -4.39 2.83
N SER A 233 4.56 -5.57 3.34
CA SER A 233 3.76 -6.79 3.15
C SER A 233 2.36 -6.63 3.75
N ALA A 234 2.28 -6.19 5.01
CA ALA A 234 1.01 -5.98 5.69
C ALA A 234 0.13 -4.94 4.98
N ALA A 235 0.73 -3.85 4.50
CA ALA A 235 0.03 -2.83 3.72
C ALA A 235 -0.44 -3.35 2.36
N ALA A 236 0.38 -4.13 1.66
CA ALA A 236 0.03 -4.70 0.36
C ALA A 236 -1.11 -5.73 0.45
N GLU A 237 -1.05 -6.63 1.44
CA GLU A 237 -2.07 -7.65 1.69
C GLU A 237 -3.47 -7.05 1.94
N THR A 238 -3.53 -5.91 2.62
CA THR A 238 -4.81 -5.32 3.08
C THR A 238 -5.29 -4.13 2.26
N ARG A 239 -4.45 -3.59 1.36
CA ARG A 239 -4.74 -2.41 0.53
C ARG A 239 -6.08 -2.51 -0.20
N ASN A 240 -6.30 -3.60 -0.93
CA ASN A 240 -7.52 -3.78 -1.73
C ASN A 240 -8.76 -3.84 -0.83
N ARG A 241 -8.68 -4.56 0.31
CA ARG A 241 -9.81 -4.70 1.24
C ARG A 241 -10.17 -3.38 1.93
N PHE A 242 -9.19 -2.60 2.38
CA PHE A 242 -9.46 -1.28 2.97
C PHE A 242 -9.97 -0.28 1.92
N GLY A 243 -9.43 -0.31 0.70
CA GLY A 243 -9.96 0.47 -0.43
C GLY A 243 -11.42 0.12 -0.74
N ALA A 244 -11.75 -1.17 -0.82
CA ALA A 244 -13.12 -1.65 -1.01
C ALA A 244 -14.04 -1.22 0.15
N THR A 245 -13.56 -1.29 1.40
CA THR A 245 -14.30 -0.83 2.58
C THR A 245 -14.71 0.64 2.45
N ALA A 246 -13.77 1.51 2.08
CA ALA A 246 -14.04 2.94 1.88
C ALA A 246 -15.01 3.20 0.72
N ALA A 247 -14.83 2.50 -0.41
CA ALA A 247 -15.70 2.63 -1.58
C ALA A 247 -17.13 2.18 -1.29
N TYR A 248 -17.31 1.02 -0.64
CA TYR A 248 -18.63 0.51 -0.25
C TYR A 248 -19.29 1.38 0.82
N ALA A 249 -18.53 1.94 1.77
CA ALA A 249 -19.06 2.89 2.74
C ALA A 249 -19.67 4.14 2.07
N LYS A 250 -18.99 4.67 1.03
CA LYS A 250 -19.53 5.78 0.23
C LYS A 250 -20.84 5.41 -0.47
N ILE A 251 -20.95 4.20 -1.02
CA ILE A 251 -22.19 3.73 -1.64
C ILE A 251 -23.32 3.66 -0.59
N VAL A 252 -23.04 3.15 0.61
CA VAL A 252 -24.02 3.11 1.71
C VAL A 252 -24.52 4.52 2.03
N ASP A 253 -23.62 5.50 2.21
CA ASP A 253 -23.98 6.90 2.47
C ASP A 253 -24.86 7.51 1.36
N GLU A 254 -24.49 7.27 0.09
CA GLU A 254 -25.27 7.72 -1.06
C GLU A 254 -26.67 7.09 -1.08
N ARG A 255 -26.77 5.78 -0.80
CA ARG A 255 -28.05 5.06 -0.80
C ARG A 255 -28.94 5.47 0.35
N ILE A 256 -28.40 5.68 1.55
CA ILE A 256 -29.14 6.24 2.69
C ILE A 256 -29.68 7.62 2.34
N THR A 257 -28.85 8.50 1.77
CA THR A 257 -29.27 9.85 1.35
C THR A 257 -30.42 9.79 0.34
N LEU A 258 -30.33 8.86 -0.62
CA LEU A 258 -31.36 8.70 -1.65
C LEU A 258 -32.67 8.09 -1.12
N LEU A 259 -32.72 7.50 0.08
CA LEU A 259 -34.00 7.11 0.71
C LEU A 259 -34.89 8.33 0.97
N ARG A 260 -34.28 9.52 1.15
CA ARG A 260 -34.97 10.76 1.56
C ARG A 260 -35.79 10.53 2.83
N GLU A 261 -35.14 9.96 3.83
CA GLU A 261 -35.79 9.56 5.07
C GLU A 261 -36.21 10.75 5.94
N THR A 262 -37.37 10.61 6.56
CA THR A 262 -37.94 11.56 7.53
C THR A 262 -38.38 10.81 8.79
N HIS A 263 -38.54 11.56 9.88
CA HIS A 263 -38.76 10.99 11.21
C HIS A 263 -40.16 10.34 11.33
N VAL A 264 -40.20 9.15 11.93
CA VAL A 264 -41.42 8.52 12.42
C VAL A 264 -41.45 8.68 13.94
N PRO A 265 -42.49 9.32 14.53
CA PRO A 265 -42.56 9.56 15.97
C PRO A 265 -42.34 8.29 16.80
N GLY A 266 -41.43 8.36 17.77
CA GLY A 266 -41.11 7.25 18.66
C GLY A 266 -40.07 6.26 18.13
N PHE A 267 -39.54 6.46 16.92
CA PHE A 267 -38.54 5.57 16.32
C PHE A 267 -37.27 6.31 15.91
N GLN A 268 -36.12 5.65 16.05
CA GLN A 268 -34.88 6.13 15.42
C GLN A 268 -35.00 5.99 13.90
N ARG A 269 -34.45 6.97 13.15
CA ARG A 269 -34.42 6.87 11.69
C ARG A 269 -33.55 5.71 11.21
N PHE A 270 -33.95 5.06 10.12
CA PHE A 270 -33.32 3.86 9.55
C PHE A 270 -31.86 4.10 9.20
N GLY A 271 -31.59 5.11 8.37
CA GLY A 271 -30.24 5.51 7.95
C GLY A 271 -29.39 5.98 9.12
N THR A 272 -29.96 6.75 10.03
CA THR A 272 -29.26 7.17 11.26
C THR A 272 -28.86 5.99 12.14
N PHE A 273 -29.69 4.94 12.24
CA PHE A 273 -29.38 3.71 12.96
C PHE A 273 -28.18 2.99 12.33
N VAL A 274 -28.19 2.85 11.00
CA VAL A 274 -27.10 2.23 10.23
C VAL A 274 -25.81 3.02 10.41
N ASP A 275 -25.82 4.32 10.14
CA ASP A 275 -24.65 5.19 10.19
C ASP A 275 -23.92 5.12 11.53
N ARG A 276 -24.66 5.23 12.64
CA ARG A 276 -24.09 5.27 13.99
C ARG A 276 -23.34 3.98 14.34
N ARG A 277 -23.75 2.84 13.78
CA ARG A 277 -23.20 1.51 14.09
C ARG A 277 -22.22 1.01 13.03
N PHE A 278 -22.30 1.56 11.81
CA PHE A 278 -21.46 1.19 10.69
C PHE A 278 -20.19 2.07 10.60
N LYS A 279 -20.33 3.40 10.71
CA LYS A 279 -19.21 4.34 10.52
C LYS A 279 -18.02 4.13 11.46
N PRO A 280 -18.19 3.73 12.73
CA PRO A 280 -17.04 3.44 13.59
C PRO A 280 -16.12 2.34 13.00
N ALA A 281 -16.69 1.27 12.43
CA ALA A 281 -15.90 0.20 11.82
C ALA A 281 -15.11 0.69 10.58
N VAL A 282 -15.74 1.52 9.75
CA VAL A 282 -15.09 2.13 8.58
C VAL A 282 -13.91 3.01 9.01
N ARG A 283 -14.10 3.86 10.03
CA ARG A 283 -13.03 4.70 10.58
C ARG A 283 -11.87 3.90 11.15
N THR A 284 -12.14 2.75 11.77
CA THR A 284 -11.09 1.84 12.24
C THR A 284 -10.25 1.34 11.07
N CYS A 285 -10.87 0.90 9.97
CA CYS A 285 -10.16 0.48 8.76
C CYS A 285 -9.33 1.61 8.16
N GLU A 286 -9.90 2.81 8.04
CA GLU A 286 -9.20 4.00 7.54
C GLU A 286 -7.99 4.37 8.40
N ALA A 287 -8.15 4.38 9.73
CA ALA A 287 -7.08 4.69 10.67
C ALA A 287 -5.95 3.65 10.60
N THR A 288 -6.28 2.36 10.48
CA THR A 288 -5.28 1.29 10.32
C THR A 288 -4.50 1.47 9.02
N ALA A 289 -5.17 1.74 7.90
CA ALA A 289 -4.52 1.99 6.62
C ALA A 289 -3.57 3.20 6.68
N LEU A 290 -4.02 4.29 7.30
CA LEU A 290 -3.21 5.50 7.49
C LEU A 290 -1.97 5.24 8.36
N ARG A 291 -2.10 4.48 9.45
CA ARG A 291 -0.97 4.14 10.32
C ARG A 291 0.08 3.30 9.60
N LEU A 292 -0.32 2.35 8.77
CA LEU A 292 0.61 1.56 7.96
C LEU A 292 1.38 2.44 6.95
N ASP A 293 0.70 3.40 6.31
CA ASP A 293 1.34 4.36 5.40
C ASP A 293 2.35 5.26 6.13
N GLN A 294 1.97 5.80 7.29
CA GLN A 294 2.85 6.61 8.13
C GLN A 294 4.10 5.83 8.60
N LEU A 295 3.91 4.59 9.05
CA LEU A 295 5.00 3.69 9.41
C LEU A 295 5.93 3.41 8.23
N SER A 296 5.38 3.18 7.05
CA SER A 296 6.15 2.92 5.83
C SER A 296 7.01 4.14 5.45
N GLN A 297 6.44 5.34 5.51
CA GLN A 297 7.15 6.59 5.24
C GLN A 297 8.25 6.86 6.28
N ALA A 298 7.94 6.71 7.57
CA ALA A 298 8.90 6.93 8.65
C ALA A 298 10.08 5.94 8.59
N THR A 299 9.80 4.66 8.30
CA THR A 299 10.85 3.64 8.15
C THR A 299 11.73 3.95 6.92
N SER A 300 11.12 4.37 5.80
CA SER A 300 11.86 4.77 4.60
C SER A 300 12.76 5.98 4.87
N HIS A 301 12.28 6.95 5.65
CA HIS A 301 13.08 8.09 6.06
C HIS A 301 14.28 7.67 6.93
N LEU A 302 14.09 6.75 7.88
CA LEU A 302 15.16 6.22 8.72
C LEU A 302 16.24 5.50 7.88
N ILE A 303 15.84 4.70 6.88
CA ILE A 303 16.78 4.07 5.92
C ILE A 303 17.64 5.12 5.23
N ASN A 304 17.02 6.19 4.70
CA ASN A 304 17.72 7.25 3.99
C ASN A 304 18.72 7.99 4.89
N LEU A 305 18.34 8.28 6.15
CA LEU A 305 19.23 8.91 7.12
C LEU A 305 20.45 8.04 7.43
N LEU A 306 20.26 6.74 7.66
CA LEU A 306 21.36 5.81 7.91
C LEU A 306 22.28 5.69 6.69
N GLN A 307 21.71 5.59 5.48
CA GLN A 307 22.49 5.56 4.24
C GLN A 307 23.32 6.83 4.04
N THR A 308 22.75 8.00 4.32
CA THR A 308 23.49 9.27 4.23
C THR A 308 24.62 9.32 5.25
N ARG A 309 24.38 8.87 6.49
CA ARG A 309 25.42 8.79 7.52
C ARG A 309 26.56 7.83 7.13
N ILE A 310 26.23 6.66 6.57
CA ILE A 310 27.22 5.71 6.05
C ILE A 310 28.04 6.35 4.92
N GLN A 311 27.39 7.04 3.98
CA GLN A 311 28.05 7.69 2.86
C GLN A 311 29.05 8.76 3.32
N VAL A 312 28.65 9.62 4.26
CA VAL A 312 29.53 10.65 4.84
C VAL A 312 30.74 10.04 5.55
N GLU A 313 30.55 8.94 6.28
CA GLU A 313 31.65 8.24 6.95
C GLU A 313 32.65 7.64 5.94
N ILE A 314 32.16 7.03 4.86
CA ILE A 314 33.01 6.50 3.79
C ILE A 314 33.79 7.62 3.11
N GLU A 315 33.14 8.75 2.82
CA GLU A 315 33.81 9.93 2.23
C GLU A 315 34.89 10.49 3.17
N HIS A 316 34.62 10.55 4.47
CA HIS A 316 35.59 10.98 5.47
C HIS A 316 36.81 10.04 5.52
N GLN A 317 36.59 8.72 5.53
CA GLN A 317 37.68 7.73 5.52
C GLN A 317 38.51 7.80 4.23
N ASN A 318 37.87 7.96 3.07
CA ASN A 318 38.55 8.15 1.80
C ASN A 318 39.41 9.42 1.80
N ALA A 319 38.90 10.54 2.34
CA ALA A 319 39.67 11.78 2.45
C ALA A 319 40.93 11.61 3.32
N ILE A 320 40.80 10.94 4.47
CA ILE A 320 41.94 10.63 5.35
C ILE A 320 42.97 9.75 4.61
N GLN A 321 42.51 8.73 3.88
CA GLN A 321 43.41 7.83 3.15
C GLN A 321 44.15 8.56 2.03
N ILE A 322 43.48 9.43 1.28
CA ILE A 322 44.10 10.25 0.23
C ILE A 322 45.14 11.19 0.84
N GLN A 323 44.85 11.80 2.00
CA GLN A 323 45.79 12.67 2.70
C GLN A 323 47.04 11.90 3.15
N ALA A 324 46.86 10.71 3.74
CA ALA A 324 47.98 9.84 4.14
C ALA A 324 48.82 9.39 2.93
N MET A 325 48.19 9.13 1.77
CA MET A 325 48.89 8.85 0.52
C MET A 325 49.70 10.05 0.02
N ALA A 326 49.12 11.26 0.07
CA ALA A 326 49.80 12.48 -0.34
C ALA A 326 51.04 12.77 0.53
N GLU A 327 50.95 12.56 1.85
CA GLU A 327 52.08 12.73 2.77
C GLU A 327 53.20 11.72 2.52
N ARG A 328 52.85 10.45 2.28
CA ARG A 328 53.83 9.41 1.91
C ARG A 328 54.51 9.73 0.59
N ALA A 329 53.74 10.12 -0.43
CA ALA A 329 54.28 10.52 -1.73
C ALA A 329 55.22 11.73 -1.61
N ALA A 330 54.84 12.75 -0.83
CA ALA A 330 55.70 13.91 -0.57
C ALA A 330 57.02 13.52 0.14
N THR A 331 56.96 12.58 1.08
CA THR A 331 58.15 12.04 1.76
C THR A 331 59.04 11.26 0.79
N GLN A 332 58.45 10.44 -0.07
CA GLN A 332 59.17 9.70 -1.10
C GLN A 332 59.88 10.63 -2.08
N VAL A 333 59.24 11.73 -2.50
CA VAL A 333 59.86 12.77 -3.33
C VAL A 333 61.06 13.42 -2.63
N LYS A 334 60.97 13.69 -1.32
CA LYS A 334 62.11 14.24 -0.55
C LYS A 334 63.28 13.26 -0.48
N ILE A 335 63.01 11.97 -0.22
CA ILE A 335 64.03 10.92 -0.19
C ILE A 335 64.69 10.80 -1.58
N GLN A 336 63.89 10.80 -2.65
CA GLN A 336 64.42 10.74 -4.01
C GLN A 336 65.34 11.92 -4.32
N ARG A 337 64.94 13.15 -3.95
CA ARG A 337 65.82 14.33 -4.08
C ARG A 337 67.11 14.22 -3.26
N ALA A 338 67.07 13.59 -2.09
CA ALA A 338 68.27 13.34 -1.30
C ALA A 338 69.21 12.35 -2.00
N VAL A 339 68.66 11.26 -2.56
CA VAL A 339 69.43 10.27 -3.34
C VAL A 339 70.02 10.90 -4.61
N GLU A 340 69.28 11.79 -5.28
CA GLU A 340 69.80 12.59 -6.40
C GLU A 340 70.98 13.47 -5.98
N GLY A 341 70.93 14.07 -4.78
CA GLY A 341 72.07 14.81 -4.22
C GLY A 341 73.31 13.92 -4.03
N PHE A 342 73.12 12.70 -3.51
CA PHE A 342 74.21 11.74 -3.36
C PHE A 342 74.76 11.24 -4.70
N SER A 343 73.93 11.08 -5.72
CA SER A 343 74.40 10.62 -7.03
C SER A 343 75.32 11.63 -7.71
N ILE A 344 75.09 12.95 -7.51
CA ILE A 344 76.01 14.00 -7.98
C ILE A 344 77.41 13.79 -7.39
N ILE A 345 77.50 13.51 -6.08
CA ILE A 345 78.77 13.28 -5.38
C ILE A 345 79.45 12.03 -5.94
N ALA A 346 78.71 10.91 -6.01
CA ALA A 346 79.25 9.64 -6.50
C ALA A 346 79.75 9.74 -7.95
N ILE A 347 78.94 10.28 -8.86
CA ILE A 347 79.28 10.45 -10.28
C ILE A 347 80.49 11.38 -10.44
N SER A 348 80.52 12.51 -9.73
CA SER A 348 81.64 13.45 -9.78
C SER A 348 82.94 12.80 -9.31
N TYR A 349 82.90 12.03 -8.22
CA TYR A 349 84.05 11.29 -7.72
C TYR A 349 84.58 10.27 -8.73
N TYR A 350 83.69 9.44 -9.32
CA TYR A 350 84.09 8.47 -10.33
C TYR A 350 84.67 9.13 -11.58
N LEU A 351 84.08 10.23 -12.05
CA LEU A 351 84.55 10.95 -13.24
C LEU A 351 85.91 11.63 -13.01
N LEU A 352 86.13 12.20 -11.83
CA LEU A 352 87.43 12.74 -11.45
C LEU A 352 88.51 11.66 -11.36
N ASN A 353 88.19 10.50 -10.79
CA ASN A 353 89.13 9.38 -10.73
C ASN A 353 89.47 8.86 -12.14
N LEU A 354 88.50 8.82 -13.05
CA LEU A 354 88.72 8.45 -14.45
C LEU A 354 89.64 9.47 -15.16
N LEU A 355 89.39 10.77 -14.98
CA LEU A 355 90.25 11.83 -15.52
C LEU A 355 91.68 11.74 -14.98
N LYS A 356 91.84 11.45 -13.68
CA LYS A 356 93.15 11.24 -13.06
C LYS A 356 93.92 10.12 -13.76
N VAL A 357 93.29 8.95 -13.98
CA VAL A 357 93.91 7.82 -14.69
C VAL A 357 94.29 8.20 -16.13
N VAL A 358 93.42 8.93 -16.84
CA VAL A 358 93.70 9.42 -18.20
C VAL A 358 94.91 10.37 -18.22
N PHE A 359 94.97 11.33 -17.29
CA PHE A 359 96.09 12.26 -17.20
C PHE A 359 97.39 11.57 -16.81
N GLU A 360 97.38 10.67 -15.82
CA GLU A 360 98.55 9.87 -15.45
C GLU A 360 99.06 9.02 -16.62
N THR A 361 98.15 8.41 -17.40
CA THR A 361 98.51 7.61 -18.58
C THR A 361 99.10 8.48 -19.70
N ALA A 362 98.57 9.69 -19.91
CA ALA A 362 99.08 10.63 -20.91
C ALA A 362 100.48 11.17 -20.55
N ASP A 363 100.74 11.39 -19.26
CA ASP A 363 102.04 11.79 -18.74
C ASP A 363 103.09 10.68 -18.98
N HIS A 364 102.71 9.42 -18.75
CA HIS A 364 103.53 8.24 -19.10
C HIS A 364 103.72 8.07 -20.62
N ALA A 365 102.83 8.62 -21.46
CA ALA A 365 102.93 8.61 -22.92
C ALA A 365 103.78 9.76 -23.50
N GLY A 366 104.42 10.59 -22.64
CA GLY A 366 105.39 11.61 -23.03
C GLY A 366 104.83 13.04 -23.14
N TYR A 367 103.54 13.25 -22.91
CA TYR A 367 102.94 14.58 -22.84
C TYR A 367 103.00 15.09 -21.39
N HIS A 368 103.92 16.02 -21.09
CA HIS A 368 104.05 16.57 -19.73
C HIS A 368 102.88 17.48 -19.38
N ILE A 369 101.91 16.99 -18.61
CA ILE A 369 100.71 17.75 -18.23
C ILE A 369 100.95 18.41 -16.87
N SER A 370 100.86 19.75 -16.82
CA SER A 370 101.10 20.49 -15.57
C SER A 370 100.06 20.16 -14.48
N PRO A 371 100.45 20.04 -13.19
CA PRO A 371 99.54 19.75 -12.07
C PRO A 371 98.37 20.75 -11.92
N LEU A 372 98.53 21.97 -12.43
CA LEU A 372 97.49 23.00 -12.45
C LEU A 372 96.25 22.57 -13.25
N VAL A 373 96.41 21.76 -14.29
CA VAL A 373 95.30 21.28 -15.13
C VAL A 373 94.38 20.35 -14.34
N MET A 374 94.93 19.52 -13.44
CA MET A 374 94.14 18.64 -12.58
C MET A 374 93.40 19.42 -11.48
N LEU A 375 93.98 20.50 -10.97
CA LEU A 375 93.31 21.37 -9.99
C LEU A 375 92.10 22.10 -10.63
N VAL A 376 92.27 22.56 -11.87
CA VAL A 376 91.22 23.28 -12.62
C VAL A 376 90.11 22.34 -13.10
N SER A 377 90.39 21.06 -13.35
CA SER A 377 89.37 20.11 -13.82
C SER A 377 88.33 19.75 -12.75
N ILE A 378 88.66 19.84 -11.45
CA ILE A 378 87.75 19.55 -10.33
C ILE A 378 86.46 20.39 -10.37
N PRO A 379 86.51 21.74 -10.34
CA PRO A 379 85.31 22.56 -10.39
C PRO A 379 84.56 22.43 -11.72
N ILE A 380 85.27 22.17 -12.83
CA ILE A 380 84.67 21.98 -14.15
C ILE A 380 83.82 20.71 -14.18
N VAL A 381 84.34 19.60 -13.69
CA VAL A 381 83.63 18.31 -13.66
C VAL A 381 82.39 18.39 -12.77
N ILE A 382 82.52 18.95 -11.57
CA ILE A 382 81.38 19.13 -10.65
C ILE A 382 80.31 20.02 -11.30
N GLY A 383 80.72 21.14 -11.91
CA GLY A 383 79.81 22.04 -12.63
C GLY A 383 79.12 21.36 -13.82
N ALA A 384 79.86 20.57 -14.60
CA ALA A 384 79.34 19.84 -15.75
C ALA A 384 78.33 18.76 -15.35
N VAL A 385 78.62 17.96 -14.33
CA VAL A 385 77.71 16.94 -13.79
C VAL A 385 76.44 17.58 -13.22
N CYS A 386 76.60 18.68 -12.47
CA CYS A 386 75.47 19.43 -11.94
C CYS A 386 74.58 19.99 -13.06
N MET A 387 75.19 20.63 -14.08
CA MET A 387 74.45 21.12 -15.25
C MET A 387 73.76 20.00 -16.03
N ALA A 388 74.42 18.86 -16.25
CA ALA A 388 73.83 17.74 -16.97
C ALA A 388 72.57 17.21 -16.26
N ILE A 389 72.63 17.00 -14.95
CA ILE A 389 71.49 16.54 -14.15
C ILE A 389 70.38 17.59 -14.12
N LEU A 390 70.71 18.88 -13.96
CA LEU A 390 69.72 19.96 -14.01
C LEU A 390 69.04 20.07 -15.38
N ARG A 391 69.76 19.79 -16.47
CA ARG A 391 69.23 19.84 -17.84
C ARG A 391 68.28 18.67 -18.12
N VAL A 392 68.65 17.46 -17.69
CA VAL A 392 67.77 16.28 -17.76
C VAL A 392 66.49 16.50 -16.94
N LYS A 393 66.62 17.10 -15.75
CA LYS A 393 65.49 17.46 -14.90
C LYS A 393 64.55 18.47 -15.57
N HIS A 394 65.09 19.49 -16.22
CA HIS A 394 64.27 20.46 -16.96
C HIS A 394 63.54 19.83 -18.15
N ALA A 395 64.15 18.86 -18.84
CA ALA A 395 63.49 18.13 -19.92
C ALA A 395 62.33 17.26 -19.40
N LEU A 396 62.55 16.49 -18.32
CA LEU A 396 61.51 15.63 -17.74
C LEU A 396 60.36 16.42 -17.11
N LYS A 397 60.61 17.62 -16.59
CA LYS A 397 59.56 18.53 -16.09
C LYS A 397 58.74 19.20 -17.19
N ALA A 398 59.20 19.20 -18.43
CA ALA A 398 58.48 19.79 -19.55
C ALA A 398 57.51 18.80 -20.22
N GLU A 399 57.66 17.50 -19.95
CA GLU A 399 56.82 16.41 -20.49
C GLU A 399 55.76 15.88 -19.51
N ALA A 400 55.78 16.29 -18.24
CA ALA A 400 54.81 15.94 -17.19
C ALA A 400 53.98 17.17 -16.79
#